data_AF-A0A7W5A792-F1
#
_entry.id   AF-A0A7W5A792-F1
#
_cell.length_a   1.000
_cell.length_b   1.000
_cell.length_c   1.000
_cell.angle_alpha   90.00
_cell.angle_beta   90.00
_cell.angle_gamma   90.00
#
_symmetry.space_group_name_H-M   'P 1'
#
loop_
_entity.id
_entity.type
_entity.pdbx_description
1 polymer ?
#
loop_
_entity_poly.entity_id
_entity_poly.type
_entity_poly.pdbx_seq_one_letter_code
_entity_poly.pdbx_strand_id
1 'polypeptide(L)'
;MRTSPPPRRRTWVATVFAALVATALLAGAPAAQAVENPTLKVDYDAVGTTHIGSQVDSSMAIGPSVLKSVIDTTNGHLVGGSLAIPTQTMNFEIFGIPARAKVTMTQVGALSGAILPTSQLGKATLTSTVAYDIQLSHVEAKVFGIWWPLAVGSNCHTVDPVTITASTPEGEFFTVNGGGRVTSTYTIGSFTGCAALNFFDIPGFFPWFGSIPINALVPGTDNTLELQIANPRAGTA
;
A
#
# COMPACT_ATOMS: atom_id res chain seq x y z
N MET A 1 -50.67 -47.88 -67.88
CA MET A 1 -49.21 -47.96 -67.58
C MET A 1 -48.63 -46.56 -67.64
N ARG A 2 -47.86 -46.17 -66.61
CA ARG A 2 -46.66 -45.29 -66.62
C ARG A 2 -46.79 -43.92 -67.34
N THR A 3 -46.40 -42.77 -66.81
CA THR A 3 -45.50 -42.40 -65.71
C THR A 3 -45.55 -40.86 -65.64
N SER A 4 -45.67 -40.29 -64.45
CA SER A 4 -45.44 -38.86 -64.22
C SER A 4 -43.95 -38.49 -64.37
N PRO A 5 -43.66 -37.24 -64.76
CA PRO A 5 -42.59 -36.47 -64.13
C PRO A 5 -43.09 -35.12 -63.57
N PRO A 6 -42.29 -34.44 -62.72
CA PRO A 6 -42.75 -33.72 -61.52
C PRO A 6 -43.12 -32.23 -61.73
N PRO A 7 -43.81 -31.60 -60.75
CA PRO A 7 -44.28 -30.23 -60.86
C PRO A 7 -43.17 -29.21 -60.53
N ARG A 8 -42.89 -28.31 -61.49
CA ARG A 8 -42.02 -27.15 -61.31
C ARG A 8 -42.89 -25.96 -60.88
N ARG A 9 -42.96 -25.70 -59.58
CA ARG A 9 -43.66 -24.52 -59.02
C ARG A 9 -42.98 -23.24 -59.51
N ARG A 10 -43.71 -22.49 -60.35
CA ARG A 10 -43.49 -21.08 -60.65
C ARG A 10 -44.29 -20.25 -59.66
N THR A 11 -43.64 -19.35 -58.94
CA THR A 11 -44.33 -18.24 -58.27
C THR A 11 -43.64 -16.94 -58.63
N TRP A 12 -44.26 -16.28 -59.60
CA TRP A 12 -44.55 -14.84 -59.72
C TRP A 12 -43.46 -13.82 -59.34
N VAL A 13 -42.96 -13.16 -60.38
CA VAL A 13 -42.42 -11.80 -60.38
C VAL A 13 -43.56 -10.83 -60.65
N ALA A 14 -43.64 -9.72 -59.88
CA ALA A 14 -44.07 -8.36 -60.28
C ALA A 14 -44.30 -7.51 -59.01
N THR A 15 -43.36 -6.64 -58.60
CA THR A 15 -43.27 -5.17 -58.86
C THR A 15 -44.45 -4.38 -58.26
N VAL A 16 -44.28 -3.33 -57.43
CA VAL A 16 -43.59 -2.04 -57.71
C VAL A 16 -43.27 -1.29 -56.40
N PHE A 17 -42.12 -0.59 -56.43
CA PHE A 17 -41.64 0.55 -55.64
C PHE A 17 -42.63 1.36 -54.78
N ALA A 18 -42.24 1.56 -53.51
CA ALA A 18 -42.36 2.86 -52.84
C ALA A 18 -41.10 3.07 -51.98
N ALA A 19 -40.29 4.04 -52.37
CA ALA A 19 -39.11 4.47 -51.64
C ALA A 19 -39.53 5.21 -50.36
N LEU A 20 -39.07 4.72 -49.20
CA LEU A 20 -38.88 5.54 -48.01
C LEU A 20 -37.53 5.16 -47.40
N VAL A 21 -36.53 5.97 -47.75
CA VAL A 21 -35.22 5.99 -47.12
C VAL A 21 -35.42 6.48 -45.70
N ALA A 22 -35.56 5.57 -44.75
CA ALA A 22 -35.35 5.86 -43.34
C ALA A 22 -33.86 5.66 -43.05
N THR A 23 -33.03 6.62 -43.48
CA THR A 23 -31.74 6.88 -42.86
C THR A 23 -32.03 7.31 -41.43
N ALA A 24 -32.18 6.34 -40.54
CA ALA A 24 -32.08 6.58 -39.11
C ALA A 24 -30.63 6.98 -38.84
N LEU A 25 -30.41 8.30 -38.89
CA LEU A 25 -29.38 8.99 -38.15
C LEU A 25 -29.48 8.52 -36.70
N LEU A 26 -28.77 7.44 -36.37
CA LEU A 26 -28.25 7.27 -35.01
C LEU A 26 -27.16 8.33 -34.88
N ALA A 27 -27.64 9.56 -34.71
CA ALA A 27 -26.89 10.68 -34.21
C ALA A 27 -26.10 10.16 -33.01
N GLY A 28 -24.79 10.34 -33.08
CA GLY A 28 -23.89 9.97 -32.00
C GLY A 28 -24.47 10.48 -30.70
N ALA A 29 -24.86 9.55 -29.83
CA ALA A 29 -24.91 9.85 -28.42
C ALA A 29 -23.54 10.46 -28.12
N PRO A 30 -23.45 11.68 -27.56
CA PRO A 30 -22.18 12.10 -27.02
C PRO A 30 -21.81 11.02 -26.01
N ALA A 31 -20.78 10.24 -26.33
CA ALA A 31 -20.07 9.52 -25.30
C ALA A 31 -19.75 10.61 -24.29
N ALA A 32 -20.38 10.54 -23.11
CA ALA A 32 -20.02 11.38 -21.99
C ALA A 32 -18.53 11.13 -21.80
N GLN A 33 -17.70 12.02 -22.36
CA GLN A 33 -16.29 12.02 -22.07
C GLN A 33 -16.27 12.33 -20.58
N ALA A 34 -15.97 11.33 -19.77
CA ALA A 34 -15.57 11.56 -18.41
C ALA A 34 -14.49 12.64 -18.51
N VAL A 35 -14.79 13.83 -17.98
CA VAL A 35 -13.81 14.90 -17.87
C VAL A 35 -12.80 14.36 -16.86
N GLU A 36 -11.77 13.67 -17.36
CA GLU A 36 -10.66 13.25 -16.52
C GLU A 36 -9.94 14.52 -16.10
N ASN A 37 -9.93 14.78 -14.79
CA ASN A 37 -9.17 15.91 -14.26
C ASN A 37 -7.69 15.75 -14.63
N PRO A 38 -7.00 16.83 -15.03
CA PRO A 38 -5.59 16.77 -15.37
C PRO A 38 -4.78 16.28 -14.17
N THR A 39 -3.97 15.23 -14.36
CA THR A 39 -3.12 14.65 -13.32
C THR A 39 -1.64 14.97 -13.55
N LEU A 40 -0.91 15.15 -12.45
CA LEU A 40 0.53 15.32 -12.41
C LEU A 40 1.15 14.11 -11.70
N LYS A 41 2.08 13.43 -12.36
CA LYS A 41 2.84 12.32 -11.79
C LYS A 41 4.18 12.83 -11.28
N VAL A 42 4.45 12.63 -10.00
CA VAL A 42 5.71 13.03 -9.37
C VAL A 42 6.24 11.87 -8.54
N ASP A 43 7.50 11.53 -8.77
CA ASP A 43 8.23 10.59 -7.93
C ASP A 43 9.12 11.39 -6.98
N TYR A 44 9.16 10.97 -5.72
CA TYR A 44 10.02 11.55 -4.69
C TYR A 44 10.89 10.47 -4.06
N ASP A 45 12.08 10.82 -3.63
CA ASP A 45 12.83 9.98 -2.71
C ASP A 45 12.18 10.03 -1.33
N ALA A 46 12.05 8.87 -0.70
CA ALA A 46 11.51 8.72 0.64
C ALA A 46 12.52 7.97 1.51
N VAL A 47 12.97 8.64 2.57
CA VAL A 47 13.91 8.07 3.55
C VAL A 47 13.47 8.51 4.93
N GLY A 48 13.51 7.60 5.90
CA GLY A 48 13.26 7.95 7.28
C GLY A 48 13.30 6.74 8.20
N THR A 49 12.50 6.80 9.25
CA THR A 49 12.49 5.80 10.33
C THR A 49 11.08 5.61 10.86
N THR A 50 10.78 4.38 11.26
CA THR A 50 9.65 4.08 12.10
C THR A 50 10.13 3.63 13.49
N HIS A 51 9.40 3.99 14.53
CA HIS A 51 9.58 3.49 15.88
C HIS A 51 8.37 2.64 16.25
N ILE A 52 8.64 1.41 16.68
CA ILE A 52 7.64 0.47 17.18
C ILE A 52 7.68 0.54 18.71
N GLY A 53 6.58 1.03 19.30
CA GLY A 53 6.46 1.20 20.74
C GLY A 53 6.15 -0.11 21.48
N SER A 54 5.40 0.00 22.59
CA SER A 54 5.00 -1.14 23.42
C SER A 54 6.21 -1.91 23.97
N GLN A 55 6.20 -3.25 23.92
CA GLN A 55 7.29 -4.09 24.44
C GLN A 55 8.47 -4.24 23.46
N VAL A 56 8.33 -3.79 22.21
CA VAL A 56 9.41 -3.84 21.21
C VAL A 56 10.40 -2.70 21.41
N ASP A 57 9.86 -1.50 21.67
CA ASP A 57 10.59 -0.24 21.95
C ASP A 57 11.85 -0.06 21.08
N SER A 58 11.67 -0.14 19.75
CA SER A 58 12.79 -0.11 18.83
C SER A 58 12.44 0.54 17.49
N SER A 59 13.47 1.03 16.82
CA SER A 59 13.34 1.73 15.55
C SER A 59 13.91 0.94 14.38
N MET A 60 13.28 1.13 13.23
CA MET A 60 13.64 0.52 11.96
C MET A 60 13.70 1.60 10.87
N ALA A 61 14.70 1.54 10.01
CA ALA A 61 14.78 2.44 8.86
C ALA A 61 13.64 2.18 7.88
N ILE A 62 13.13 3.24 7.26
CA ILE A 62 12.19 3.18 6.14
C ILE A 62 12.90 3.77 4.93
N GLY A 63 13.25 2.90 3.97
CA GLY A 63 14.00 3.28 2.78
C GLY A 63 15.52 3.05 2.87
N PRO A 64 16.29 3.53 1.88
CA PRO A 64 15.86 4.43 0.79
C PRO A 64 14.80 3.81 -0.13
N SER A 65 13.81 4.61 -0.51
CA SER A 65 12.70 4.20 -1.38
C SER A 65 12.23 5.36 -2.27
N VAL A 66 11.29 5.07 -3.17
CA VAL A 66 10.64 6.03 -4.06
C VAL A 66 9.14 6.06 -3.76
N LEU A 67 8.66 7.24 -3.37
CA LEU A 67 7.24 7.57 -3.32
C LEU A 67 6.79 7.96 -4.73
N LYS A 68 5.98 7.12 -5.36
CA LYS A 68 5.27 7.46 -6.59
C LYS A 68 3.95 8.13 -6.24
N SER A 69 3.66 9.29 -6.81
CA SER A 69 2.42 10.01 -6.54
C SER A 69 1.72 10.45 -7.83
N VAL A 70 0.39 10.42 -7.80
CA VAL A 70 -0.49 10.95 -8.85
C VAL A 70 -1.39 11.99 -8.22
N ILE A 71 -1.17 13.25 -8.58
CA ILE A 71 -1.86 14.41 -8.03
C ILE A 71 -2.89 14.90 -9.05
N ASP A 72 -4.14 15.06 -8.65
CA ASP A 72 -5.13 15.82 -9.42
C ASP A 72 -4.79 17.31 -9.29
N THR A 73 -4.41 17.93 -10.40
CA THR A 73 -3.93 19.32 -10.42
C THR A 73 -5.04 20.35 -10.21
N THR A 74 -6.31 19.93 -10.27
CA THR A 74 -7.47 20.80 -10.09
C THR A 74 -7.72 21.11 -8.62
N ASN A 75 -7.50 20.11 -7.75
CA ASN A 75 -7.88 20.15 -6.33
C ASN A 75 -6.74 19.77 -5.38
N GLY A 76 -5.59 19.33 -5.89
CA GLY A 76 -4.43 18.92 -5.10
C GLY A 76 -4.55 17.53 -4.45
N HIS A 77 -5.59 16.75 -4.78
CA HIS A 77 -5.78 15.43 -4.20
C HIS A 77 -4.80 14.40 -4.74
N LEU A 78 -4.33 13.51 -3.87
CA LEU A 78 -3.62 12.31 -4.28
C LEU A 78 -4.67 11.29 -4.72
N VAL A 79 -4.74 11.04 -6.02
CA VAL A 79 -5.67 10.08 -6.64
C VAL A 79 -5.01 8.72 -6.90
N GLY A 80 -3.73 8.60 -6.58
CA GLY A 80 -3.00 7.34 -6.62
C GLY A 80 -1.54 7.50 -6.24
N GLY A 81 -0.87 6.37 -6.07
CA GLY A 81 0.54 6.34 -5.73
C GLY A 81 0.93 5.07 -5.01
N SER A 82 2.23 4.92 -4.80
CA SER A 82 2.80 3.83 -4.04
C SER A 82 4.08 4.23 -3.33
N LEU A 83 4.34 3.58 -2.19
CA LEU A 83 5.60 3.67 -1.47
C LEU A 83 6.03 2.25 -1.11
N ALA A 84 6.94 1.71 -1.92
CA ALA A 84 7.47 0.37 -1.73
C ALA A 84 8.55 0.37 -0.65
N ILE A 85 8.22 -0.09 0.55
CA ILE A 85 9.19 -0.14 1.65
C ILE A 85 10.03 -1.42 1.49
N PRO A 86 11.37 -1.33 1.35
CA PRO A 86 12.21 -2.51 1.28
C PRO A 86 12.08 -3.34 2.57
N THR A 87 12.19 -4.66 2.47
CA THR A 87 12.29 -5.51 3.66
C THR A 87 13.51 -5.11 4.49
N GLN A 88 13.31 -4.93 5.78
CA GLN A 88 14.36 -4.51 6.72
C GLN A 88 14.52 -5.51 7.85
N THR A 89 15.72 -5.53 8.44
CA THR A 89 15.96 -6.27 9.69
C THR A 89 15.85 -5.30 10.85
N MET A 90 14.89 -5.52 11.73
CA MET A 90 14.72 -4.78 12.97
C MET A 90 15.39 -5.52 14.11
N ASN A 91 16.18 -4.82 14.91
CA ASN A 91 16.77 -5.35 16.15
C ASN A 91 15.96 -4.82 17.32
N PHE A 92 15.69 -5.63 18.32
CA PHE A 92 14.89 -5.26 19.49
C PHE A 92 15.29 -6.16 20.67
N GLU A 93 14.62 -6.02 21.81
CA GLU A 93 14.85 -6.90 22.95
C GLU A 93 13.58 -7.65 23.34
N ILE A 94 13.74 -8.90 23.79
CA ILE A 94 12.67 -9.70 24.37
C ILE A 94 13.10 -10.00 25.80
N PHE A 95 12.51 -9.29 26.77
CA PHE A 95 12.84 -9.44 28.20
C PHE A 95 14.35 -9.35 28.49
N GLY A 96 15.02 -8.37 27.89
CA GLY A 96 16.48 -8.13 28.02
C GLY A 96 17.35 -9.04 27.17
N ILE A 97 16.77 -9.89 26.32
CA ILE A 97 17.51 -10.73 25.37
C ILE A 97 17.51 -10.04 24.01
N PRO A 98 18.68 -9.72 23.43
CA PRO A 98 18.75 -9.15 22.09
C PRO A 98 18.09 -10.07 21.08
N ALA A 99 17.20 -9.53 20.28
CA ALA A 99 16.43 -10.21 19.27
C ALA A 99 16.48 -9.44 17.95
N ARG A 100 16.18 -10.13 16.86
CA ARG A 100 16.01 -9.51 15.55
C ARG A 100 14.95 -10.23 14.73
N ALA A 101 14.32 -9.49 13.83
CA ALA A 101 13.34 -10.04 12.89
C ALA A 101 13.44 -9.32 11.55
N LYS A 102 13.11 -10.03 10.48
CA LYS A 102 12.85 -9.40 9.18
C LYS A 102 11.39 -8.92 9.15
N VAL A 103 11.23 -7.65 8.83
CA VAL A 103 9.93 -6.99 8.68
C VAL A 103 9.72 -6.65 7.22
N THR A 104 8.62 -7.13 6.67
CA THR A 104 8.17 -6.80 5.31
C THR A 104 6.87 -6.03 5.41
N MET A 105 6.82 -4.85 4.78
CA MET A 105 5.63 -4.01 4.73
C MET A 105 5.11 -3.99 3.29
N THR A 106 3.99 -4.66 3.04
CA THR A 106 3.38 -4.72 1.72
C THR A 106 2.22 -3.74 1.65
N GLN A 107 2.30 -2.75 0.76
CA GLN A 107 1.21 -1.79 0.60
C GLN A 107 -0.08 -2.51 0.17
N VAL A 108 -1.18 -2.20 0.86
CA VAL A 108 -2.52 -2.68 0.57
C VAL A 108 -3.38 -1.47 0.20
N GLY A 109 -3.89 -1.46 -1.03
CA GLY A 109 -4.70 -0.37 -1.55
C GLY A 109 -3.88 0.84 -2.04
N ALA A 110 -4.61 1.88 -2.43
CA ALA A 110 -4.02 3.08 -3.02
C ALA A 110 -3.55 4.07 -1.95
N LEU A 111 -2.44 4.76 -2.23
CA LEU A 111 -2.08 5.99 -1.52
C LEU A 111 -3.13 7.06 -1.85
N SER A 112 -3.71 7.66 -0.81
CA SER A 112 -4.70 8.75 -0.93
C SER A 112 -4.30 9.93 -0.06
N GLY A 113 -4.92 11.09 -0.26
CA GLY A 113 -4.56 12.30 0.50
C GLY A 113 -4.77 13.59 -0.28
N ALA A 114 -4.09 14.64 0.16
CA ALA A 114 -4.11 15.94 -0.49
C ALA A 114 -2.85 16.76 -0.17
N ILE A 115 -2.48 17.60 -1.13
CA ILE A 115 -1.53 18.69 -0.96
C ILE A 115 -2.36 19.98 -0.92
N LEU A 116 -2.50 20.57 0.26
CA LEU A 116 -3.33 21.74 0.49
C LEU A 116 -2.48 23.00 0.60
N PRO A 117 -2.78 24.06 -0.16
CA PRO A 117 -2.06 25.32 -0.05
C PRO A 117 -2.26 25.95 1.33
N THR A 118 -1.22 26.63 1.81
CA THR A 118 -1.29 27.45 3.03
C THR A 118 -1.53 28.92 2.69
N SER A 119 -1.66 29.78 3.72
CA SER A 119 -1.72 31.24 3.53
C SER A 119 -0.43 31.84 2.97
N GLN A 120 0.68 31.10 3.01
CA GLN A 120 1.96 31.54 2.45
C GLN A 120 2.12 31.06 1.01
N LEU A 121 2.46 31.98 0.11
CA LEU A 121 2.63 31.68 -1.31
C LEU A 121 3.72 30.63 -1.54
N GLY A 122 3.41 29.60 -2.34
CA GLY A 122 4.35 28.53 -2.67
C GLY A 122 4.54 27.47 -1.59
N LYS A 123 3.78 27.54 -0.48
CA LYS A 123 3.84 26.59 0.62
C LYS A 123 2.53 25.82 0.77
N ALA A 124 2.63 24.51 0.91
CA ALA A 124 1.51 23.61 1.11
C ALA A 124 1.74 22.72 2.33
N THR A 125 0.70 22.01 2.76
CA THR A 125 0.77 20.90 3.70
C THR A 125 0.34 19.63 2.98
N LEU A 126 1.07 18.54 3.20
CA LEU A 126 0.72 17.23 2.70
C LEU A 126 0.01 16.45 3.81
N THR A 127 -1.11 15.82 3.48
CA THR A 127 -1.69 14.72 4.26
C THR A 127 -1.84 13.53 3.34
N SER A 128 -1.37 12.36 3.76
CA SER A 128 -1.45 11.13 3.00
C SER A 128 -1.81 9.94 3.87
N THR A 129 -2.62 9.04 3.34
CA THR A 129 -3.05 7.80 4.00
C THR A 129 -2.80 6.61 3.10
N VAL A 130 -2.25 5.55 3.67
CA VAL A 130 -1.97 4.27 3.01
C VAL A 130 -2.06 3.14 4.04
N ALA A 131 -2.44 1.94 3.61
CA ALA A 131 -2.43 0.76 4.46
C ALA A 131 -1.31 -0.21 4.08
N TYR A 132 -0.77 -0.92 5.08
CA TYR A 132 0.28 -1.92 4.90
C TYR A 132 -0.08 -3.22 5.62
N ASP A 133 0.10 -4.35 4.95
CA ASP A 133 0.21 -5.64 5.61
C ASP A 133 1.65 -5.81 6.12
N ILE A 134 1.80 -6.03 7.43
CA ILE A 134 3.11 -6.18 8.07
C ILE A 134 3.35 -7.65 8.36
N GLN A 135 4.38 -8.22 7.74
CA GLN A 135 4.81 -9.60 7.94
C GLN A 135 6.13 -9.66 8.71
N LEU A 136 6.18 -10.57 9.69
CA LEU A 136 7.37 -10.89 10.47
C LEU A 136 7.92 -12.26 10.05
N SER A 137 9.23 -12.33 9.85
CA SER A 137 9.91 -13.59 9.54
C SER A 137 11.32 -13.61 10.12
N HIS A 138 11.94 -14.80 10.15
CA HIS A 138 13.32 -14.97 10.60
C HIS A 138 13.58 -14.30 11.95
N VAL A 139 12.69 -14.56 12.92
CA VAL A 139 12.86 -14.07 14.28
C VAL A 139 13.97 -14.87 14.93
N GLU A 140 14.94 -14.18 15.52
CA GLU A 140 16.08 -14.80 16.18
C GLU A 140 16.34 -14.10 17.51
N ALA A 141 16.82 -14.85 18.51
CA ALA A 141 17.27 -14.31 19.78
C ALA A 141 18.73 -14.69 20.06
N LYS A 142 19.49 -13.77 20.65
CA LYS A 142 20.90 -13.97 20.95
C LYS A 142 21.07 -14.54 22.35
N VAL A 143 21.38 -15.83 22.43
CA VAL A 143 21.58 -16.55 23.69
C VAL A 143 22.98 -17.16 23.70
N PHE A 144 23.72 -16.95 24.79
CA PHE A 144 25.14 -17.34 24.93
C PHE A 144 26.03 -16.83 23.77
N GLY A 145 25.73 -15.64 23.23
CA GLY A 145 26.47 -15.03 22.13
C GLY A 145 26.10 -15.54 20.74
N ILE A 146 25.23 -16.55 20.63
CA ILE A 146 24.82 -17.20 19.38
C ILE A 146 23.37 -16.78 19.04
N TRP A 147 23.07 -16.55 17.77
CA TRP A 147 21.71 -16.29 17.28
C TRP A 147 20.96 -17.60 17.09
N TRP A 148 19.88 -17.77 17.84
CA TRP A 148 18.99 -18.93 17.78
C TRP A 148 17.70 -18.55 17.06
N PRO A 149 17.28 -19.31 16.04
CA PRO A 149 16.02 -19.06 15.35
C PRO A 149 14.84 -19.40 16.26
N LEU A 150 13.91 -18.47 16.37
CA LEU A 150 12.61 -18.67 17.02
C LEU A 150 11.59 -18.97 15.93
N ALA A 151 10.97 -20.15 16.00
CA ALA A 151 9.96 -20.55 15.02
C ALA A 151 8.70 -19.70 15.17
N VAL A 152 8.58 -18.64 14.36
CA VAL A 152 7.40 -17.76 14.32
C VAL A 152 6.36 -18.20 13.27
N GLY A 153 6.71 -19.16 12.41
CA GLY A 153 5.89 -19.58 11.27
C GLY A 153 6.17 -18.77 10.00
N SER A 154 5.79 -19.30 8.83
CA SER A 154 6.04 -18.64 7.53
C SER A 154 5.03 -17.53 7.20
N ASN A 155 3.87 -17.53 7.87
CA ASN A 155 2.72 -16.68 7.55
C ASN A 155 2.36 -15.74 8.71
N CYS A 156 3.33 -15.36 9.53
CA CYS A 156 3.11 -14.43 10.64
C CYS A 156 2.96 -13.00 10.10
N HIS A 157 1.73 -12.48 10.07
CA HIS A 157 1.39 -11.17 9.51
C HIS A 157 0.20 -10.55 10.24
N THR A 158 -0.04 -9.26 10.02
CA THR A 158 -1.17 -8.53 10.60
C THR A 158 -2.52 -9.11 10.17
N VAL A 159 -3.46 -9.20 11.11
CA VAL A 159 -4.85 -9.63 10.82
C VAL A 159 -5.52 -8.63 9.88
N ASP A 160 -5.43 -7.35 10.23
CA ASP A 160 -5.94 -6.24 9.45
C ASP A 160 -4.78 -5.34 9.02
N PRO A 161 -4.77 -4.84 7.77
CA PRO A 161 -3.74 -3.92 7.31
C PRO A 161 -3.62 -2.67 8.20
N VAL A 162 -2.38 -2.31 8.53
CA VAL A 162 -2.05 -1.14 9.35
C VAL A 162 -2.20 0.11 8.51
N THR A 163 -3.15 0.96 8.88
CA THR A 163 -3.37 2.26 8.23
C THR A 163 -2.44 3.31 8.82
N ILE A 164 -1.67 3.97 7.98
CA ILE A 164 -0.74 5.04 8.34
C ILE A 164 -1.22 6.32 7.67
N THR A 165 -1.54 7.33 8.48
CA THR A 165 -1.87 8.68 8.02
C THR A 165 -0.74 9.62 8.40
N ALA A 166 0.08 9.97 7.42
CA ALA A 166 1.21 10.89 7.60
C ALA A 166 0.81 12.30 7.17
N SER A 167 1.27 13.30 7.92
CA SER A 167 1.05 14.71 7.62
C SER A 167 2.32 15.53 7.78
N THR A 168 2.40 16.66 7.08
CA THR A 168 3.40 17.68 7.36
C THR A 168 3.26 18.16 8.82
N PRO A 169 4.34 18.17 9.62
CA PRO A 169 4.32 18.67 10.99
C PRO A 169 3.89 20.14 11.09
N GLU A 170 3.37 20.54 12.25
CA GLU A 170 3.01 21.93 12.51
C GLU A 170 4.22 22.87 12.36
N GLY A 171 4.02 24.03 11.72
CA GLY A 171 5.06 25.01 11.46
C GLY A 171 5.94 24.69 10.25
N GLU A 172 5.73 23.55 9.59
CA GLU A 172 6.49 23.12 8.42
C GLU A 172 5.66 23.08 7.15
N PHE A 173 6.36 22.91 6.02
CA PHE A 173 5.76 23.00 4.70
C PHE A 173 6.24 21.87 3.81
N PHE A 174 5.33 21.44 2.95
CA PHE A 174 5.58 20.60 1.80
C PHE A 174 5.52 21.45 0.54
N THR A 175 6.37 21.14 -0.43
CA THR A 175 6.35 21.76 -1.76
C THR A 175 6.42 20.67 -2.82
N VAL A 176 5.63 20.81 -3.89
CA VAL A 176 5.66 19.83 -5.00
C VAL A 176 7.05 19.74 -5.63
N ASN A 177 7.81 20.84 -5.62
CA ASN A 177 9.13 20.95 -6.27
C ASN A 177 10.32 20.75 -5.31
N GLY A 178 10.08 20.53 -4.02
CA GLY A 178 11.14 20.30 -3.02
C GLY A 178 10.87 19.15 -2.04
N GLY A 179 9.64 18.65 -1.96
CA GLY A 179 9.22 17.71 -0.94
C GLY A 179 9.02 18.40 0.43
N GLY A 180 9.22 17.64 1.50
CA GLY A 180 9.06 18.07 2.89
C GLY A 180 9.10 16.90 3.86
N ARG A 181 9.16 17.20 5.16
CA ARG A 181 9.03 16.17 6.20
C ARG A 181 7.55 15.81 6.41
N VAL A 182 7.28 14.54 6.64
CA VAL A 182 5.99 14.05 7.11
C VAL A 182 6.17 13.16 8.33
N THR A 183 5.21 13.21 9.24
CA THR A 183 5.18 12.40 10.46
C THR A 183 3.84 11.72 10.62
N SER A 184 3.81 10.58 11.31
CA SER A 184 2.59 9.87 11.66
C SER A 184 2.71 9.22 13.03
N THR A 185 1.57 9.08 13.70
CA THR A 185 1.37 8.11 14.78
C THR A 185 0.40 7.05 14.28
N TYR A 186 0.67 5.77 14.53
CA TYR A 186 -0.17 4.70 14.00
C TYR A 186 -0.26 3.51 14.95
N THR A 187 -1.28 2.69 14.76
CA THR A 187 -1.56 1.52 15.59
C THR A 187 -1.27 0.25 14.82
N ILE A 188 -0.48 -0.65 15.40
CA ILE A 188 -0.32 -2.01 14.89
C ILE A 188 -1.30 -2.91 15.61
N GLY A 189 -2.16 -3.57 14.84
CA GLY A 189 -3.14 -4.53 15.35
C GLY A 189 -2.53 -5.90 15.65
N SER A 190 -3.41 -6.86 15.94
CA SER A 190 -3.02 -8.25 16.15
C SER A 190 -2.43 -8.89 14.90
N PHE A 191 -1.57 -9.86 15.12
CA PHE A 191 -1.03 -10.76 14.12
C PHE A 191 -1.74 -12.12 14.13
N THR A 192 -1.73 -12.77 12.97
CA THR A 192 -2.23 -14.13 12.75
C THR A 192 -1.20 -14.96 12.00
N GLY A 193 -1.36 -16.28 12.04
CA GLY A 193 -0.40 -17.21 11.43
C GLY A 193 0.96 -17.27 12.13
N CYS A 194 1.05 -16.72 13.34
CA CYS A 194 2.25 -16.72 14.16
C CYS A 194 2.25 -17.89 15.15
N ALA A 195 3.35 -18.63 15.21
CA ALA A 195 3.63 -19.52 16.33
C ALA A 195 4.17 -18.71 17.52
N ALA A 196 3.96 -19.21 18.74
CA ALA A 196 4.54 -18.61 19.93
C ALA A 196 6.06 -18.72 19.87
N LEU A 197 6.75 -17.67 20.31
CA LEU A 197 8.20 -17.64 20.41
C LEU A 197 8.63 -18.60 21.52
N ASN A 198 9.13 -19.78 21.12
CA ASN A 198 9.57 -20.83 22.02
C ASN A 198 11.08 -20.71 22.26
N PHE A 199 11.44 -20.44 23.52
CA PHE A 199 12.82 -20.37 23.95
C PHE A 199 13.34 -21.69 24.57
N PHE A 200 12.43 -22.63 24.84
CA PHE A 200 12.76 -23.93 25.44
C PHE A 200 13.58 -24.85 24.52
N ASP A 201 13.55 -24.60 23.22
CA ASP A 201 14.31 -25.38 22.23
C ASP A 201 15.81 -25.00 22.21
N ILE A 202 16.21 -23.97 22.97
CA ILE A 202 17.59 -23.51 23.07
C ILE A 202 18.34 -24.33 24.12
N PRO A 203 19.32 -25.17 23.74
CA PRO A 203 20.02 -26.04 24.68
C PRO A 203 20.75 -25.25 25.77
N GLY A 204 20.53 -25.65 27.03
CA GLY A 204 21.16 -25.02 28.19
C GLY A 204 20.58 -23.65 28.58
N PHE A 205 19.58 -23.15 27.84
CA PHE A 205 18.83 -21.96 28.21
C PHE A 205 17.54 -22.37 28.90
N PHE A 206 17.43 -22.03 30.19
CA PHE A 206 16.22 -22.24 30.98
C PHE A 206 15.54 -20.89 31.19
N PRO A 207 14.65 -20.47 30.29
CA PRO A 207 13.99 -19.19 30.45
C PRO A 207 13.10 -19.23 31.69
N TRP A 208 13.24 -18.20 32.52
CA TRP A 208 12.29 -17.88 33.60
C TRP A 208 10.89 -17.48 33.11
N PHE A 209 10.72 -17.26 31.81
CA PHE A 209 9.45 -17.00 31.13
C PHE A 209 9.10 -18.15 30.17
N GLY A 210 7.81 -18.35 29.93
CA GLY A 210 7.31 -19.37 28.99
C GLY A 210 7.41 -18.96 27.53
N SER A 211 6.69 -19.68 26.66
CA SER A 211 6.48 -19.29 25.27
C SER A 211 5.76 -17.94 25.18
N ILE A 212 6.23 -17.05 24.32
CA ILE A 212 5.69 -15.68 24.23
C ILE A 212 4.88 -15.55 22.94
N PRO A 213 3.58 -15.24 23.00
CA PRO A 213 2.81 -14.97 21.79
C PRO A 213 3.23 -13.61 21.19
N ILE A 214 3.38 -13.54 19.87
CA ILE A 214 3.69 -12.28 19.15
C ILE A 214 2.72 -11.15 19.51
N ASN A 215 1.45 -11.49 19.72
CA ASN A 215 0.41 -10.54 20.08
C ASN A 215 0.54 -9.93 21.48
N ALA A 216 1.48 -10.42 22.31
CA ALA A 216 1.82 -9.77 23.58
C ALA A 216 2.99 -8.79 23.46
N LEU A 217 3.71 -8.77 22.32
CA LEU A 217 4.91 -7.96 22.12
C LEU A 217 4.67 -6.76 21.19
N VAL A 218 4.12 -7.02 20.01
CA VAL A 218 4.13 -6.06 18.89
C VAL A 218 2.92 -5.14 18.83
N PRO A 219 1.66 -5.62 19.04
CA PRO A 219 0.51 -4.74 18.95
C PRO A 219 0.57 -3.56 19.94
N GLY A 220 0.15 -2.38 19.49
CA GLY A 220 0.23 -1.16 20.29
C GLY A 220 -0.08 0.10 19.48
N THR A 221 -0.35 1.20 20.17
CA THR A 221 -0.72 2.51 19.61
C THR A 221 0.45 3.49 19.50
N ASP A 222 1.55 3.21 20.19
CA ASP A 222 2.64 4.18 20.40
C ASP A 222 3.69 4.12 19.30
N ASN A 223 3.28 3.76 18.08
CA ASN A 223 4.18 3.69 16.93
C ASN A 223 4.24 5.04 16.25
N THR A 224 5.44 5.44 15.84
CA THR A 224 5.65 6.70 15.14
C THR A 224 6.40 6.45 13.84
N LEU A 225 6.12 7.27 12.83
CA LEU A 225 6.80 7.26 11.55
C LEU A 225 7.26 8.67 11.25
N GLU A 226 8.48 8.80 10.76
CA GLU A 226 9.04 10.02 10.22
C GLU A 226 9.65 9.72 8.85
N LEU A 227 9.27 10.51 7.83
CA LEU A 227 9.82 10.40 6.50
C LEU A 227 10.22 11.78 6.00
N GLN A 228 11.42 11.85 5.43
CA GLN A 228 11.85 12.93 4.57
C GLN A 228 11.51 12.58 3.12
N ILE A 229 10.65 13.40 2.52
CA ILE A 229 10.31 13.32 1.10
C ILE A 229 11.13 14.41 0.39
N ALA A 230 11.87 14.04 -0.66
CA ALA A 230 12.79 14.96 -1.34
C ALA A 230 12.98 14.59 -2.82
N ASN A 231 13.77 15.39 -3.53
CA ASN A 231 14.23 15.13 -4.91
C ASN A 231 13.09 14.80 -5.89
N PRO A 232 12.10 15.70 -6.07
CA PRO A 232 11.01 15.46 -7.00
C PRO A 232 11.53 15.32 -8.43
N ARG A 233 10.95 14.35 -9.14
CA ARG A 233 11.20 14.10 -10.55
C ARG A 233 9.90 13.75 -11.24
N ALA A 234 9.85 13.98 -12.56
CA ALA A 234 8.72 13.57 -13.38
C ALA A 234 8.48 12.06 -13.20
N GLY A 235 7.27 11.70 -12.76
CA GLY A 235 6.96 10.32 -12.40
C GLY A 235 6.81 9.42 -13.63
N THR A 236 7.39 8.22 -13.56
CA THR A 236 7.17 7.18 -14.58
C THR A 236 6.00 6.29 -14.13
N ALA A 237 4.91 6.35 -14.90
CA ALA A 237 3.71 5.54 -14.71
C ALA A 237 4.04 4.04 -14.60
#